data_AF-A0A949RMP2-F1
#
_entry.id   AF-A0A949RMP2-F1
#
_cell.length_a   1.000
_cell.length_b   1.000
_cell.length_c   1.000
_cell.angle_alpha   90.00
_cell.angle_beta   90.00
_cell.angle_gamma   90.00
#
_symmetry.space_group_name_H-M   'P 1'
#
loop_
_entity.id
_entity.type
_entity.pdbx_description
1 polymer ?
#
loop_
_entity_poly.entity_id
_entity_poly.type
_entity_poly.pdbx_seq_one_letter_code
_entity_poly.pdbx_strand_id
1 'polypeptide(L)'
;MCDYSLTGLPNRLAREGEELVVHRFRTGSVGLASPADLRPADPPPASRRGNIWKRIVAFLAAPSAANDVCAVCIPPGARLVLSSVPQKVKSKWDVTEGTRVLFTQTTAAAYTYRDAFLMPNGSTVLLQCLPEGMRVVVLSLGGLGDTPTAPDRNTLIGAS
;
A
#
# COMPACT_ATOMS: atom_id res chain seq x y z
N MET A 1 4.85 -4.18 13.94
CA MET A 1 4.42 -2.91 14.57
C MET A 1 4.52 -1.85 13.47
N CYS A 2 3.40 -1.32 12.98
CA CYS A 2 3.39 -0.30 11.92
C CYS A 2 3.73 1.04 12.57
N ASP A 3 4.99 1.44 12.45
CA ASP A 3 5.60 2.45 13.32
C ASP A 3 5.51 3.88 12.75
N TYR A 4 4.88 4.75 13.54
CA TYR A 4 5.03 6.21 13.66
C TYR A 4 4.41 7.21 12.66
N SER A 5 3.63 6.83 11.64
CA SER A 5 2.97 7.84 10.77
C SER A 5 1.47 7.67 10.55
N LEU A 6 0.88 6.62 11.14
CA LEU A 6 -0.55 6.29 11.09
C LEU A 6 -1.23 6.41 12.46
N THR A 7 -0.62 7.13 13.42
CA THR A 7 -1.15 7.31 14.77
C THR A 7 -2.54 7.95 14.69
N GLY A 8 -3.58 7.17 15.00
CA GLY A 8 -4.98 7.60 14.95
C GLY A 8 -5.75 7.20 13.70
N LEU A 9 -5.12 6.61 12.68
CA LEU A 9 -5.83 6.05 11.53
C LEU A 9 -6.20 4.57 11.79
N PRO A 10 -7.41 4.14 11.41
CA PRO A 10 -7.75 2.72 11.43
C PRO A 10 -6.77 1.97 10.54
N ASN A 11 -6.23 0.86 11.04
CA ASN A 11 -5.31 0.02 10.28
C ASN A 11 -5.68 -1.45 10.38
N ARG A 12 -5.35 -2.20 9.33
CA ARG A 12 -5.50 -3.66 9.28
C ARG A 12 -4.39 -4.29 8.44
N LEU A 13 -4.21 -5.60 8.58
CA LEU A 13 -3.31 -6.36 7.71
C LEU A 13 -3.95 -6.56 6.32
N ALA A 14 -3.11 -6.55 5.28
CA ALA A 14 -3.51 -6.96 3.94
C ALA A 14 -3.98 -8.42 3.89
N ARG A 15 -4.81 -8.75 2.90
CA ARG A 15 -5.19 -10.14 2.57
C ARG A 15 -4.53 -10.58 1.26
N GLU A 16 -4.24 -11.86 1.13
CA GLU A 16 -3.77 -12.42 -0.14
C GLU A 16 -4.87 -12.33 -1.20
N GLY A 17 -4.50 -12.00 -2.44
CA GLY A 17 -5.41 -11.69 -3.53
C GLY A 17 -6.05 -10.30 -3.45
N GLU A 18 -5.78 -9.51 -2.41
CA GLU A 18 -6.37 -8.18 -2.25
C GLU A 18 -5.72 -7.15 -3.17
N GLU A 19 -6.56 -6.36 -3.86
CA GLU A 19 -6.12 -5.16 -4.57
C GLU A 19 -6.06 -3.97 -3.62
N LEU A 20 -4.93 -3.28 -3.64
CA LEU A 20 -4.65 -2.10 -2.85
C LEU A 20 -4.24 -0.95 -3.75
N VAL A 21 -4.45 0.26 -3.25
CA VAL A 21 -4.10 1.49 -3.94
C VAL A 21 -3.20 2.35 -3.07
N VAL A 22 -2.19 2.93 -3.70
CA VAL A 22 -1.32 3.92 -3.09
C VAL A 22 -2.14 5.18 -2.83
N HIS A 23 -2.25 5.57 -1.56
CA HIS A 23 -3.05 6.71 -1.13
C HIS A 23 -2.24 7.61 -0.21
N ARG A 24 -2.43 8.93 -0.35
CA ARG A 24 -1.85 9.92 0.54
C ARG A 24 -2.83 10.23 1.67
N PHE A 25 -2.51 9.78 2.87
CA PHE A 25 -3.31 10.02 4.05
C PHE A 25 -3.23 11.48 4.48
N ARG A 26 -4.22 11.92 5.28
CA ARG A 26 -4.28 13.28 5.84
C ARG A 26 -3.06 13.64 6.70
N THR A 27 -2.37 12.64 7.24
CA THR A 27 -1.10 12.81 7.97
C THR A 27 0.07 13.23 7.07
N GLY A 28 -0.14 13.35 5.75
CA GLY A 28 0.89 13.64 4.75
C GLY A 28 1.68 12.41 4.30
N SER A 29 1.49 11.28 4.97
CA SER A 29 2.17 10.03 4.64
C SER A 29 1.46 9.29 3.52
N VAL A 30 2.24 8.73 2.61
CA VAL A 30 1.75 7.77 1.60
C VAL A 30 1.77 6.37 2.19
N GLY A 31 0.68 5.64 2.00
CA GLY A 31 0.58 4.22 2.32
C GLY A 31 -0.37 3.50 1.38
N LEU A 32 -0.81 2.31 1.78
CA LEU A 32 -1.73 1.50 1.00
C LEU A 32 -3.11 1.52 1.65
N ALA A 33 -4.15 1.56 0.82
CA ALA A 33 -5.55 1.53 1.23
C ALA A 33 -6.33 0.58 0.35
N SER A 34 -7.48 0.10 0.83
CA SER A 34 -8.41 -0.60 -0.05
C SER A 34 -9.10 0.40 -0.98
N PRO A 35 -9.25 0.11 -2.28
CA PRO A 35 -10.03 0.97 -3.16
C PRO A 35 -11.49 1.08 -2.71
N ALA A 36 -11.99 0.08 -1.95
CA ALA A 36 -13.33 0.12 -1.37
C ALA A 36 -13.51 1.25 -0.34
N ASP A 37 -12.45 1.54 0.43
CA ASP A 37 -12.44 2.55 1.50
C ASP A 37 -12.29 3.97 0.95
N LEU A 38 -11.80 4.11 -0.29
CA LEU A 38 -11.68 5.39 -0.99
C LEU A 38 -12.96 5.81 -1.74
N ARG A 39 -13.95 4.92 -1.86
CA ARG A 39 -15.21 5.29 -2.50
C ARG A 39 -15.91 6.34 -1.64
N PRO A 40 -16.37 7.47 -2.23
CA PRO A 40 -17.28 8.36 -1.53
C PRO A 40 -18.42 7.52 -0.95
N ALA A 41 -18.75 7.73 0.33
CA ALA A 41 -19.92 7.10 0.91
C ALA A 41 -21.10 7.36 -0.04
N ASP A 42 -21.89 6.33 -0.36
CA ASP A 42 -23.08 6.50 -1.16
C ASP A 42 -23.88 7.68 -0.58
N PRO A 43 -24.32 8.64 -1.42
CA PRO A 43 -25.17 9.71 -0.92
C PRO A 43 -26.36 9.05 -0.19
N PRO A 44 -26.75 9.56 0.99
CA PRO A 44 -27.87 8.98 1.73
C PRO A 44 -29.07 8.84 0.80
N PRO A 45 -29.84 7.74 0.87
CA PRO A 45 -30.92 7.47 -0.06
C PRO A 45 -31.85 8.68 -0.09
N ALA A 46 -31.95 9.32 -1.26
CA ALA A 46 -32.76 10.50 -1.45
C ALA A 46 -34.20 10.17 -1.07
N SER A 47 -34.63 10.64 0.12
CA SER A 47 -36.01 10.49 0.58
C SER A 47 -36.95 11.07 -0.47
N ARG A 48 -37.85 10.25 -1.01
CA ARG A 48 -38.65 10.55 -2.22
C ARG A 48 -39.76 11.61 -2.03
N ARG A 49 -39.75 12.40 -0.95
CA ARG A 49 -40.67 13.52 -0.71
C ARG A 49 -40.01 14.62 0.12
N GLY A 50 -39.80 15.81 -0.46
CA GLY A 50 -39.61 17.05 0.33
C GLY A 50 -38.52 18.03 -0.14
N ASN A 51 -39.00 19.09 -0.80
CA ASN A 51 -38.63 20.52 -0.73
C ASN A 51 -37.15 20.95 -0.76
N ILE A 52 -36.86 21.80 -1.76
CA ILE A 52 -35.60 22.42 -2.18
C ILE A 52 -34.72 22.94 -1.02
N TRP A 53 -35.31 23.46 0.06
CA TRP A 53 -34.60 23.91 1.26
C TRP A 53 -33.78 22.81 1.96
N LYS A 54 -34.26 21.56 1.98
CA LYS A 54 -33.49 20.44 2.54
C LYS A 54 -32.27 20.08 1.69
N ARG A 55 -32.25 20.39 0.39
CA ARG A 55 -31.07 20.16 -0.46
C ARG A 55 -29.94 21.14 -0.17
N ILE A 56 -30.29 22.39 0.15
CA ILE A 56 -29.33 23.43 0.55
C ILE A 56 -28.80 23.13 1.95
N VAL A 57 -29.69 22.76 2.88
CA VAL A 57 -29.28 22.33 4.23
C VAL A 57 -28.46 21.03 4.17
N ALA A 58 -28.79 20.06 3.33
CA ALA A 58 -27.97 18.85 3.15
C ALA A 58 -26.60 19.15 2.52
N PHE A 59 -26.47 20.21 1.71
CA PHE A 59 -25.18 20.64 1.17
C PHE A 59 -24.30 21.31 2.23
N LEU A 60 -24.90 22.08 3.15
CA LEU A 60 -24.19 22.74 4.25
C LEU A 60 -23.96 21.84 5.47
N ALA A 61 -24.86 20.90 5.71
CA ALA A 61 -24.86 19.99 6.85
C ALA A 61 -24.38 18.58 6.48
N ALA A 62 -23.99 18.32 5.23
CA ALA A 62 -23.18 17.14 4.95
C ALA A 62 -21.93 17.29 5.80
N PRO A 63 -21.77 16.48 6.86
CA PRO A 63 -20.42 16.27 7.34
C PRO A 63 -19.72 15.73 6.10
N SER A 64 -18.61 16.34 5.68
CA SER A 64 -17.56 15.53 5.09
C SER A 64 -17.29 14.50 6.16
N ALA A 65 -18.03 13.38 6.11
CA ALA A 65 -17.70 12.19 6.85
C ALA A 65 -16.29 11.95 6.39
N ALA A 66 -15.36 12.34 7.25
CA ALA A 66 -13.99 11.96 7.14
C ALA A 66 -14.06 10.45 7.28
N ASN A 67 -14.30 9.77 6.17
CA ASN A 67 -14.04 8.36 6.04
C ASN A 67 -12.53 8.31 6.29
N ASP A 68 -12.16 8.07 7.54
CA ASP A 68 -10.78 7.84 7.90
C ASP A 68 -10.40 6.57 7.16
N VAL A 69 -9.71 6.77 6.04
CA VAL A 69 -9.32 5.70 5.13
C VAL A 69 -8.52 4.70 5.93
N CYS A 70 -8.94 3.44 5.91
CA CYS A 70 -8.26 2.37 6.62
C CYS A 70 -6.92 2.09 5.94
N ALA A 71 -5.84 2.28 6.68
CA ALA A 71 -4.51 1.96 6.21
C ALA A 71 -4.29 0.45 6.23
N VAL A 72 -3.80 -0.08 5.11
CA VAL A 72 -3.51 -1.50 4.97
C VAL A 72 -2.01 -1.71 5.17
N CYS A 73 -1.67 -2.35 6.28
CA CYS A 73 -0.31 -2.75 6.61
C CYS A 73 0.09 -4.01 5.84
N ILE A 74 1.33 -4.03 5.34
CA ILE A 74 1.94 -5.17 4.65
C ILE A 74 3.22 -5.56 5.38
N PRO A 75 3.42 -6.86 5.68
CA PRO A 75 4.64 -7.31 6.34
C PRO A 75 5.84 -7.33 5.36
N PRO A 76 7.07 -7.13 5.85
CA PRO A 76 8.28 -7.34 5.06
C PRO A 76 8.35 -8.79 4.57
N GLY A 77 8.76 -8.98 3.32
CA GLY A 77 8.76 -10.29 2.65
C GLY A 77 7.49 -10.57 1.84
N ALA A 78 6.45 -9.74 1.95
CA ALA A 78 5.25 -9.89 1.12
C ALA A 78 5.57 -9.70 -0.37
N ARG A 79 4.96 -10.52 -1.22
CA ARG A 79 5.08 -10.44 -2.68
C ARG A 79 3.84 -9.74 -3.23
N LEU A 80 4.05 -8.73 -4.06
CA LEU A 80 2.99 -7.99 -4.73
C LEU A 80 3.19 -7.98 -6.24
N VAL A 81 2.13 -7.67 -6.97
CA VAL A 81 2.19 -7.39 -8.39
C VAL A 81 1.65 -5.99 -8.68
N LEU A 82 2.33 -5.23 -9.53
CA LEU A 82 1.87 -3.92 -9.95
C LEU A 82 0.74 -4.09 -10.98
N SER A 83 -0.46 -3.58 -10.70
CA SER A 83 -1.64 -3.75 -11.57
C SER A 83 -2.01 -2.49 -12.35
N SER A 84 -1.67 -1.30 -11.86
CA SER A 84 -1.86 -0.04 -12.59
C SER A 84 -0.68 0.89 -12.33
N VAL A 85 0.16 1.05 -13.35
CA VAL A 85 1.41 1.80 -13.27
C VAL A 85 1.39 2.99 -14.24
N PRO A 86 1.45 4.25 -13.75
CA PRO A 86 1.54 5.40 -14.63
C PRO A 86 2.76 5.36 -15.55
N GLN A 87 2.65 5.86 -16.79
CA GLN A 87 3.74 5.82 -17.78
C GLN A 87 5.04 6.46 -17.26
N LYS A 88 4.92 7.53 -16.47
CA LYS A 88 6.06 8.20 -15.83
C LYS A 88 6.83 7.28 -14.86
N VAL A 89 6.13 6.38 -14.19
CA VAL A 89 6.74 5.37 -13.31
C VAL A 89 7.38 4.26 -14.13
N LYS A 90 6.69 3.78 -15.18
CA LYS A 90 7.21 2.74 -16.07
C LYS A 90 8.60 3.11 -16.60
N SER A 91 8.75 4.33 -17.13
CA SER A 91 10.03 4.82 -17.64
C SER A 91 11.07 5.12 -16.55
N LYS A 92 10.65 5.53 -15.34
CA LYS A 92 11.57 5.92 -14.27
C LYS A 92 12.21 4.72 -13.57
N TRP A 93 11.47 3.63 -13.37
CA TRP A 93 11.93 2.46 -12.62
C TRP A 93 12.07 1.20 -13.47
N ASP A 94 11.85 1.33 -14.78
CA ASP A 94 11.90 0.22 -15.75
C ASP A 94 10.98 -0.94 -15.33
N VAL A 95 9.72 -0.58 -15.05
CA VAL A 95 8.68 -1.52 -14.61
C VAL A 95 7.48 -1.47 -15.53
N THR A 96 6.76 -2.58 -15.61
CA THR A 96 5.50 -2.71 -16.36
C THR A 96 4.36 -3.19 -15.47
N GLU A 97 3.14 -3.16 -15.99
CA GLU A 97 2.03 -3.88 -15.36
C GLU A 97 2.35 -5.39 -15.33
N GLY A 98 1.96 -6.05 -14.24
CA GLY A 98 2.34 -7.44 -13.99
C GLY A 98 3.73 -7.61 -13.36
N THR A 99 4.50 -6.53 -13.16
CA THR A 99 5.80 -6.61 -12.49
C THR A 99 5.62 -7.06 -11.05
N ARG A 100 6.31 -8.13 -10.66
CA ARG A 100 6.34 -8.63 -9.28
C ARG A 100 7.36 -7.84 -8.47
N VAL A 101 6.97 -7.43 -7.27
CA VAL A 101 7.81 -6.66 -6.36
C VAL A 101 7.77 -7.29 -4.98
N LEU A 102 8.83 -7.11 -4.20
CA LEU A 102 8.89 -7.55 -2.81
C LEU A 102 8.72 -6.34 -1.88
N PHE A 103 7.83 -6.45 -0.90
CA PHE A 103 7.75 -5.48 0.17
C PHE A 103 8.93 -5.66 1.12
N THR A 104 9.67 -4.60 1.36
CA THR A 104 10.82 -4.61 2.27
C THR A 104 10.79 -3.37 3.17
N GLN A 105 11.53 -3.44 4.27
CA GLN A 105 11.75 -2.31 5.16
C GLN A 105 13.23 -1.93 5.15
N THR A 106 13.52 -0.64 4.94
CA THR A 106 14.87 -0.07 5.02
C THR A 106 15.33 0.06 6.48
N THR A 107 16.61 0.38 6.67
CA THR A 107 17.29 0.31 7.98
C THR A 107 16.69 1.22 9.05
N ALA A 108 16.95 0.85 10.31
CA ALA A 108 16.26 1.40 11.47
C ALA A 108 16.69 2.81 11.92
N ALA A 109 17.20 3.64 11.03
CA ALA A 109 17.53 5.03 11.36
C ALA A 109 16.27 5.78 11.81
N ALA A 110 16.37 6.52 12.92
CA ALA A 110 15.28 7.35 13.40
C ALA A 110 14.87 8.37 12.32
N TYR A 111 13.56 8.68 12.25
CA TYR A 111 12.98 9.69 11.34
C TYR A 111 13.01 9.38 9.83
N THR A 112 13.29 8.13 9.43
CA THR A 112 13.34 7.75 8.01
C THR A 112 12.17 6.84 7.65
N TYR A 113 11.53 7.06 6.50
CA TYR A 113 10.49 6.17 5.98
C TYR A 113 11.07 4.79 5.68
N ARG A 114 10.43 3.76 6.23
CA ARG A 114 10.95 2.38 6.21
C ARG A 114 10.44 1.58 5.03
N ASP A 115 9.18 1.78 4.66
CA ASP A 115 8.52 0.90 3.70
C ASP A 115 8.98 1.17 2.27
N ALA A 116 9.35 0.11 1.57
CA ALA A 116 9.83 0.17 0.21
C ALA A 116 9.43 -1.07 -0.60
N PHE A 117 9.41 -0.91 -1.92
CA PHE A 117 9.32 -2.03 -2.85
C PHE A 117 10.70 -2.31 -3.43
N LEU A 118 11.15 -3.56 -3.32
CA LEU A 118 12.29 -4.08 -4.06
C LEU A 118 11.80 -4.55 -5.44
N MET A 119 12.37 -3.94 -6.48
CA MET A 119 12.08 -4.23 -7.87
C MET A 119 12.89 -5.44 -8.37
N PRO A 120 12.47 -6.11 -9.45
CA PRO A 120 13.23 -7.22 -10.05
C PRO A 120 14.64 -6.85 -10.51
N ASN A 121 14.85 -5.59 -10.91
CA ASN A 121 16.16 -5.06 -11.30
C ASN A 121 17.08 -4.76 -10.10
N GLY A 122 16.67 -5.10 -8.87
CA GLY A 122 17.43 -4.88 -7.64
C GLY A 122 17.30 -3.46 -7.06
N SER A 123 16.63 -2.54 -7.75
CA SER A 123 16.39 -1.20 -7.22
C SER A 123 15.35 -1.21 -6.11
N THR A 124 15.52 -0.32 -5.13
CA THR A 124 14.57 -0.15 -4.02
C THR A 124 13.86 1.19 -4.16
N VAL A 125 12.54 1.17 -4.13
CA VAL A 125 11.69 2.35 -4.27
C VAL A 125 10.88 2.55 -2.99
N LEU A 126 11.08 3.68 -2.31
CA LEU A 126 10.32 4.02 -1.11
C LEU A 126 8.83 4.18 -1.42
N LEU A 127 7.98 3.73 -0.51
CA LEU A 127 6.52 3.86 -0.61
C LEU A 127 6.10 5.34 -0.77
N GLN A 128 6.81 6.27 -0.14
CA GLN A 128 6.60 7.72 -0.26
C GLN A 128 6.88 8.29 -1.65
N CYS A 129 7.68 7.59 -2.46
CA CYS A 129 7.97 8.01 -3.83
C CYS A 129 6.96 7.45 -4.85
N LEU A 130 6.07 6.55 -4.43
CA LEU A 130 5.04 6.01 -5.30
C LEU A 130 3.97 7.07 -5.59
N PRO A 131 3.51 7.20 -6.85
CA PRO A 131 2.43 8.11 -7.15
C PRO A 131 1.12 7.60 -6.56
N GLU A 132 0.32 8.53 -6.08
CA GLU A 132 -1.05 8.25 -5.64
C GLU A 132 -1.89 7.67 -6.79
N GLY A 133 -2.77 6.73 -6.46
CA GLY A 133 -3.61 6.02 -7.43
C GLY A 133 -2.94 4.83 -8.10
N MET A 134 -1.63 4.60 -7.88
CA MET A 134 -0.97 3.37 -8.33
C MET A 134 -1.58 2.16 -7.61
N ARG A 135 -1.85 1.09 -8.35
CA ARG A 135 -2.51 -0.12 -7.80
C ARG A 135 -1.56 -1.29 -7.75
N VAL A 136 -1.73 -2.09 -6.71
CA VAL A 136 -0.96 -3.31 -6.46
C VAL A 136 -1.90 -4.41 -6.00
N VAL A 137 -1.59 -5.65 -6.32
CA VAL A 137 -2.30 -6.83 -5.80
C VAL A 137 -1.34 -7.62 -4.93
N VAL A 138 -1.79 -7.97 -3.72
CA VAL A 138 -1.01 -8.77 -2.78
C VAL A 138 -1.07 -10.23 -3.23
N LEU A 139 0.06 -10.79 -3.63
CA LEU A 139 0.13 -12.20 -4.05
C LEU A 139 0.29 -13.12 -2.85
N SER A 140 1.20 -12.76 -1.94
CA SER A 140 1.38 -13.48 -0.67
C SER A 140 1.95 -12.53 0.38
N LEU A 141 1.58 -12.75 1.64
CA LEU A 141 2.08 -11.95 2.76
C LEU A 141 3.47 -12.36 3.24
N GLY A 142 4.08 -13.41 2.66
CA GLY A 142 5.42 -13.85 3.05
C GLY A 142 5.40 -14.45 4.46
N GLY A 143 5.29 -15.77 4.53
CA GLY A 143 5.60 -16.50 5.76
C GLY A 143 7.10 -16.42 6.06
N LEU A 144 7.43 -16.45 7.35
CA LEU A 144 8.76 -16.44 7.97
C LEU A 144 9.64 -17.66 7.59
N GLY A 145 9.70 -18.07 6.31
CA GLY A 145 10.26 -19.36 5.89
C GLY A 145 11.19 -19.37 4.68
N ASP A 146 11.21 -18.34 3.83
CA ASP A 146 12.10 -18.33 2.66
C ASP A 146 13.33 -17.43 2.91
N THR A 147 14.13 -17.76 3.92
CA THR A 147 15.53 -17.33 3.87
C THR A 147 16.18 -18.04 2.68
N PRO A 148 16.76 -17.33 1.70
CA PRO A 148 17.62 -17.98 0.73
C PRO A 148 18.77 -18.63 1.51
N THR A 149 18.72 -19.95 1.65
CA THR A 149 19.82 -20.75 2.19
C THR A 149 21.09 -20.33 1.48
N ALA A 150 21.99 -19.68 2.22
CA ALA A 150 23.33 -19.39 1.75
C ALA A 150 23.95 -20.70 1.23
N PRO A 151 24.73 -20.67 0.12
CA PRO A 151 25.40 -21.86 -0.35
C PRO A 151 26.32 -22.39 0.75
N ASP A 152 26.09 -23.64 1.11
CA ASP A 152 26.84 -24.38 2.12
C ASP A 152 28.32 -24.34 1.74
N ARG A 153 29.14 -23.63 2.52
CA ARG A 153 30.57 -23.45 2.26
C ARG A 153 31.41 -24.65 2.70
N ASN A 154 30.80 -25.83 2.85
CA ASN A 154 31.46 -27.00 3.39
C ASN A 154 31.46 -28.18 2.41
N THR A 155 32.16 -28.04 1.29
CA THR A 155 32.58 -29.19 0.45
C THR A 155 33.97 -28.99 -0.14
N LEU A 156 34.91 -28.45 0.65
CA LEU A 156 36.32 -28.36 0.26
C LEU A 156 37.24 -28.75 1.41
N ILE A 157 37.02 -29.91 2.03
CA ILE A 157 38.12 -30.62 2.71
C ILE A 157 37.88 -32.13 2.56
N GLY A 158 38.79 -32.82 1.87
CA GLY A 158 39.01 -34.25 2.07
C GLY A 158 38.59 -35.18 0.93
N ALA A 159 39.41 -35.25 -0.12
CA ALA A 159 39.70 -36.53 -0.77
C ALA A 159 41.16 -36.49 -1.21
N SER A 160 42.00 -37.12 -0.39
CA SER A 160 43.38 -37.49 -0.69
C SER A 160 43.45 -38.55 -1.78
#